data_AF-L8PQM6-F1
#
_entry.id   AF-L8PQM6-F1
#
_cell.length_a   1.000
_cell.length_b   1.000
_cell.length_c   1.000
_cell.angle_alpha   90.00
_cell.angle_beta   90.00
_cell.angle_gamma   90.00
#
_symmetry.space_group_name_H-M   'P 1'
#
loop_
_entity.id
_entity.type
_entity.pdbx_description
1 polymer ?
#
loop_
_entity_poly.entity_id
_entity_poly.type
_entity_poly.pdbx_seq_one_letter_code
_entity_poly.pdbx_strand_id
1 'polypeptide(L)'
;MPGGTGTVEHWLNVATKPSRLLAQGHPLMNAAYALYLVRGGFHSDIEGLYDQRWDPRSFEGEKLASREGATGAKISLWPDNGRGETENEVAVSLWPALRHIAQATWGDPHPDDTYGAFTARGTAVGHAPGWRD
;
A
#
# COMPACT_ATOMS: atom_id res chain seq x y z
N MET A 1 20.76 -14.49 -20.10
CA MET A 1 21.18 -13.80 -18.85
C MET A 1 20.54 -14.54 -17.70
N PRO A 2 21.26 -14.92 -16.63
CA PRO A 2 20.59 -15.52 -15.48
C PRO A 2 19.80 -14.40 -14.80
N GLY A 3 18.51 -14.32 -15.11
CA GLY A 3 17.59 -13.38 -14.47
C GLY A 3 17.49 -13.71 -12.99
N GLY A 4 17.51 -12.68 -12.15
CA GLY A 4 17.31 -12.86 -10.72
C GLY A 4 15.95 -13.51 -10.46
N THR A 5 15.94 -14.69 -9.83
CA THR A 5 14.72 -15.53 -9.71
C THR A 5 13.78 -15.09 -8.58
N GLY A 6 14.20 -14.13 -7.74
CA GLY A 6 13.43 -13.65 -6.59
C GLY A 6 12.67 -12.34 -6.88
N THR A 7 11.46 -12.24 -6.32
CA THR A 7 10.72 -10.98 -6.23
C THR A 7 11.41 -10.05 -5.23
N VAL A 8 11.59 -8.78 -5.58
CA VAL A 8 12.12 -7.76 -4.67
C VAL A 8 10.95 -6.95 -4.11
N GLU A 9 10.82 -6.92 -2.79
CA GLU A 9 9.89 -6.02 -2.10
C GLU A 9 10.57 -4.67 -1.86
N HIS A 10 10.20 -3.67 -2.66
CA HIS A 10 10.91 -2.40 -2.70
C HIS A 10 10.20 -1.37 -1.80
N TRP A 11 10.85 -1.02 -0.70
CA TRP A 11 10.27 -0.18 0.36
C TRP A 11 11.02 1.13 0.62
N LEU A 12 12.21 1.31 0.06
CA LEU A 12 13.08 2.46 0.36
C LEU A 12 13.65 3.08 -0.91
N ASN A 13 13.65 4.41 -0.97
CA ASN A 13 14.29 5.15 -2.05
C ASN A 13 15.82 5.12 -1.91
N VAL A 14 16.46 4.10 -2.48
CA VAL A 14 17.93 3.92 -2.49
C VAL A 14 18.52 4.16 -3.89
N ALA A 15 19.82 3.95 -4.03
CA ALA A 15 20.53 4.13 -5.31
C ALA A 15 20.02 3.20 -6.41
N THR A 16 19.70 1.95 -6.08
CA THR A 16 19.12 0.99 -7.03
C THR A 16 17.62 1.26 -7.15
N LYS A 17 17.19 1.76 -8.32
CA LYS A 17 15.79 2.10 -8.61
C LYS A 17 14.96 0.88 -9.05
N PRO A 18 13.63 0.90 -8.87
CA PRO A 18 12.70 -0.11 -9.36
C PRO A 18 12.92 -0.50 -10.84
N SER A 19 13.02 0.45 -11.75
CA SER A 19 13.24 0.19 -13.20
C SER A 19 14.53 -0.59 -13.48
N ARG A 20 15.59 -0.35 -12.69
CA ARG A 20 16.85 -1.09 -12.79
C ARG A 20 16.69 -2.54 -12.34
N LEU A 21 15.94 -2.79 -11.27
CA LEU A 21 15.66 -4.14 -10.79
C LEU A 21 14.83 -4.93 -11.83
N LEU A 22 13.84 -4.29 -12.45
CA LEU A 22 13.08 -4.88 -13.56
C LEU A 22 13.98 -5.23 -14.74
N ALA A 23 14.88 -4.32 -15.14
CA ALA A 23 15.85 -4.56 -16.21
C ALA A 23 16.83 -5.71 -15.91
N GLN A 24 17.06 -6.00 -14.62
CA GLN A 24 17.85 -7.15 -14.15
C GLN A 24 17.04 -8.45 -14.09
N GLY A 25 15.73 -8.40 -14.39
CA GLY A 25 14.83 -9.54 -14.44
C GLY A 25 14.12 -9.84 -13.12
N HIS A 26 14.18 -8.96 -12.13
CA HIS A 26 13.47 -9.14 -10.85
C HIS A 26 12.02 -8.63 -10.93
N PRO A 27 11.02 -9.45 -10.63
CA PRO A 27 9.67 -8.95 -10.34
C PRO A 27 9.68 -8.07 -9.08
N LEU A 28 8.76 -7.11 -9.00
CA LEU A 28 8.72 -6.12 -7.92
C LEU A 28 7.38 -6.07 -7.19
N MET A 29 7.43 -6.19 -5.86
CA MET A 29 6.31 -5.88 -4.97
C MET A 29 6.49 -4.46 -4.43
N ASN A 30 5.49 -3.59 -4.61
CA ASN A 30 5.51 -2.26 -4.03
C ASN A 30 5.24 -2.33 -2.52
N ALA A 31 6.26 -2.02 -1.72
CA ALA A 31 6.17 -1.98 -0.28
C ALA A 31 6.52 -0.57 0.23
N ALA A 32 6.13 0.47 -0.51
CA ALA A 32 6.53 1.85 -0.26
C ALA A 32 6.29 2.29 1.19
N TYR A 33 7.13 3.20 1.68
CA TYR A 33 7.03 3.77 3.02
C TYR A 33 5.73 4.54 3.20
N ALA A 34 5.18 5.12 2.12
CA ALA A 34 3.85 5.71 2.11
C ALA A 34 2.71 4.73 2.50
N LEU A 35 2.97 3.42 2.51
CA LEU A 35 2.05 2.35 2.94
C LEU A 35 2.42 1.75 4.31
N TYR A 36 3.21 2.47 5.12
CA TYR A 36 3.59 2.03 6.45
C TYR A 36 2.60 2.51 7.52
N LEU A 37 2.47 1.71 8.56
CA LEU A 37 1.92 2.09 9.84
C LEU A 37 2.90 1.65 10.93
N VAL A 38 3.34 2.60 11.75
CA VAL A 38 4.28 2.39 12.85
C VAL A 38 3.59 2.79 14.15
N ARG A 39 3.50 1.86 15.10
CA ARG A 39 2.81 2.11 16.38
C ARG A 39 3.37 3.32 17.10
N GLY A 40 2.48 4.23 17.51
CA GLY A 40 2.83 5.48 18.20
C GLY A 40 3.69 6.42 17.35
N GLY A 41 3.62 6.31 16.03
CA GLY A 41 4.44 7.04 15.08
C GLY A 41 3.73 7.26 13.75
N PHE A 42 4.40 6.92 12.65
CA PHE A 42 3.94 7.19 11.29
C PHE A 42 2.67 6.42 10.92
N HIS A 43 1.71 7.10 10.31
CA HIS A 43 0.55 6.51 9.66
C HIS A 43 0.49 6.98 8.21
N SER A 44 0.14 6.07 7.31
CA SER A 44 -0.08 6.38 5.90
C SER A 44 -1.18 7.44 5.73
N ASP A 45 -0.91 8.48 4.93
CA ASP A 45 -1.92 9.46 4.52
C ASP A 45 -2.77 8.89 3.37
N ILE A 46 -3.76 8.07 3.72
CA ILE A 46 -4.59 7.35 2.73
C ILE A 46 -5.45 8.31 1.89
N GLU A 47 -5.94 9.41 2.48
CA GLU A 47 -6.67 10.44 1.74
C GLU A 47 -5.77 11.10 0.71
N GLY A 48 -4.57 11.53 1.12
CA GLY A 48 -3.58 12.10 0.20
C GLY A 48 -3.15 11.14 -0.90
N LEU A 49 -2.99 9.84 -0.61
CA LEU A 49 -2.71 8.82 -1.63
C LEU A 49 -3.86 8.64 -2.61
N TYR A 50 -5.11 8.66 -2.12
CA TYR A 50 -6.29 8.60 -2.96
C TYR A 50 -6.34 9.80 -3.89
N ASP A 51 -6.27 11.02 -3.35
CA ASP A 51 -6.37 12.27 -4.13
C ASP A 51 -5.25 12.43 -5.18
N GLN A 52 -4.05 11.91 -4.87
CA GLN A 52 -2.92 11.88 -5.80
C GLN A 52 -3.05 10.79 -6.88
N ARG A 53 -4.15 10.04 -6.89
CA ARG A 53 -4.39 8.89 -7.79
C ARG A 53 -3.22 7.90 -7.70
N TRP A 54 -2.80 7.60 -6.48
CA TRP A 54 -1.78 6.60 -6.24
C TRP A 54 -2.20 5.26 -6.86
N ASP A 55 -1.24 4.56 -7.45
CA ASP A 55 -1.46 3.23 -8.02
C ASP A 55 -0.22 2.37 -7.76
N PRO A 56 -0.30 1.02 -7.90
CA PRO A 56 0.81 0.13 -7.56
C PRO A 56 2.14 0.38 -8.29
N ARG A 57 2.17 1.19 -9.35
CA ARG A 57 3.40 1.60 -10.05
C ARG A 57 4.17 2.70 -9.30
N SER A 58 3.56 3.36 -8.32
CA SER A 58 4.17 4.45 -7.54
C SER A 58 5.04 3.89 -6.41
N PHE A 59 6.27 3.50 -6.73
CA PHE A 59 7.27 3.02 -5.75
C PHE A 59 8.00 4.21 -5.10
N GLU A 60 8.71 3.93 -4.00
CA GLU A 60 9.58 4.92 -3.38
C GLU A 60 10.66 5.44 -4.35
N GLY A 61 10.59 6.74 -4.64
CA GLY A 61 11.54 7.43 -5.50
C GLY A 61 11.39 7.18 -7.01
N GLU A 62 10.40 6.41 -7.46
CA GLU A 62 10.14 6.18 -8.88
C GLU A 62 8.70 5.72 -9.14
N LYS A 63 8.05 6.29 -10.16
CA LYS A 63 6.82 5.74 -10.73
C LYS A 63 7.13 4.98 -12.01
N LEU A 64 6.80 3.69 -12.05
CA LEU A 64 7.00 2.88 -13.26
C LEU A 64 6.07 3.33 -14.39
N ALA A 65 6.55 3.25 -15.63
CA ALA A 65 5.77 3.61 -16.81
C ALA A 65 4.60 2.62 -17.06
N SER A 66 4.82 1.33 -16.83
CA SER A 66 3.82 0.26 -16.97
C SER A 66 3.73 -0.59 -15.69
N ARG A 67 2.75 -1.50 -15.64
CA ARG A 67 2.62 -2.51 -14.57
C ARG A 67 3.44 -3.78 -14.84
N GLU A 68 4.15 -3.85 -15.97
CA GLU A 68 4.90 -5.05 -16.33
C GLU A 68 6.00 -5.35 -15.32
N GLY A 69 6.00 -6.58 -14.80
CA GLY A 69 6.92 -7.01 -13.73
C GLY A 69 6.59 -6.50 -12.33
N ALA A 70 5.60 -5.62 -12.15
CA ALA A 70 5.07 -5.28 -10.83
C ALA A 70 4.03 -6.32 -10.38
N THR A 71 4.26 -6.94 -9.22
CA THR A 71 3.45 -8.06 -8.72
C THR A 71 2.29 -7.62 -7.83
N GLY A 72 2.26 -6.35 -7.41
CA GLY A 72 1.23 -5.80 -6.53
C GLY A 72 1.79 -4.77 -5.55
N ALA A 73 1.05 -4.53 -4.47
CA ALA A 73 1.46 -3.65 -3.39
C ALA A 73 0.97 -4.15 -2.03
N LYS A 74 1.62 -3.76 -0.93
CA LYS A 74 1.22 -4.13 0.43
C LYS A 74 1.39 -2.99 1.43
N ILE A 75 0.61 -3.08 2.51
CA ILE A 75 0.80 -2.30 3.74
C ILE A 75 1.84 -3.00 4.62
N SER A 76 2.65 -2.24 5.34
CA SER A 76 3.59 -2.75 6.34
C SER A 76 3.24 -2.24 7.73
N LEU A 77 3.07 -3.14 8.70
CA LEU A 77 2.73 -2.82 10.08
C LEU A 77 3.94 -3.06 10.98
N TRP A 78 4.42 -2.01 11.63
CA TRP A 78 5.60 -2.06 12.47
C TRP A 78 5.26 -1.72 13.93
N PRO A 79 5.64 -2.58 14.89
CA PRO A 79 5.30 -2.37 16.29
C PRO A 79 6.21 -1.35 16.98
N ASP A 80 7.33 -0.95 16.39
CA ASP A 80 8.44 -0.13 16.94
C ASP A 80 8.22 0.47 18.35
N ASN A 81 7.34 1.47 18.49
CA ASN A 81 6.92 1.97 19.81
C ASN A 81 5.62 1.27 20.25
N GLY A 82 5.74 0.01 20.68
CA GLY A 82 4.58 -0.87 20.90
C GLY A 82 3.62 -0.42 22.00
N ARG A 83 4.07 0.46 22.91
CA ARG A 83 3.25 1.10 23.95
C ARG A 83 2.47 2.32 23.46
N GLY A 84 2.79 2.82 22.27
CA GLY A 84 2.17 4.00 21.69
C GLY A 84 0.74 3.76 21.21
N GLU A 85 0.45 2.52 20.78
CA GLU A 85 -0.88 2.09 20.34
C GLU A 85 -1.08 0.60 20.66
N THR A 86 -2.28 0.29 21.13
CA THR A 86 -2.80 -1.07 21.25
C THR A 86 -3.11 -1.66 19.87
N GLU A 87 -3.22 -2.98 19.79
CA GLU A 87 -3.63 -3.64 18.54
C GLU A 87 -5.05 -3.25 18.09
N ASN A 88 -5.95 -2.92 19.02
CA ASN A 88 -7.31 -2.47 18.68
C ASN A 88 -7.30 -1.06 18.08
N GLU A 89 -6.47 -0.16 18.60
CA GLU A 89 -6.28 1.19 17.99
C GLU A 89 -5.70 1.06 16.58
N VAL A 90 -4.69 0.20 16.39
CA VAL A 90 -4.14 -0.10 15.06
C VAL A 90 -5.17 -0.72 14.12
N ALA A 91 -6.04 -1.62 14.61
CA ALA A 91 -7.09 -2.23 13.79
C ALA A 91 -8.10 -1.18 13.28
N VAL A 92 -8.45 -0.20 14.12
CA VAL A 92 -9.32 0.92 13.72
C VAL A 92 -8.62 1.81 12.69
N SER A 93 -7.36 2.20 12.94
CA SER A 93 -6.63 3.09 12.04
C SER A 93 -6.27 2.43 10.69
N LEU A 94 -6.20 1.09 10.64
CA LEU A 94 -5.96 0.33 9.41
C LEU A 94 -7.12 0.30 8.44
N TRP A 95 -8.33 0.63 8.90
CA TRP A 95 -9.54 0.43 8.13
C TRP A 95 -9.53 1.08 6.75
N PRO A 96 -9.12 2.36 6.59
CA PRO A 96 -9.06 3.00 5.29
C PRO A 96 -7.93 2.44 4.42
N ALA A 97 -6.77 2.14 5.03
CA ALA A 97 -5.61 1.63 4.33
C ALA A 97 -5.90 0.26 3.67
N LEU A 98 -6.53 -0.66 4.40
CA LEU A 98 -6.91 -1.99 3.89
C LEU A 98 -7.84 -1.90 2.67
N ARG A 99 -8.78 -0.95 2.68
CA ARG A 99 -9.71 -0.74 1.55
C ARG A 99 -9.00 -0.10 0.36
N HIS A 100 -8.16 0.89 0.62
CA HIS A 100 -7.38 1.56 -0.42
C HIS A 100 -6.46 0.56 -1.14
N ILE A 101 -5.69 -0.25 -0.40
CA ILE A 101 -4.77 -1.22 -1.01
C ILE A 101 -5.53 -2.33 -1.77
N ALA A 102 -6.67 -2.80 -1.24
CA ALA A 102 -7.50 -3.79 -1.91
C ALA A 102 -8.06 -3.23 -3.24
N GLN A 103 -8.59 -2.01 -3.22
CA GLN A 103 -9.12 -1.35 -4.43
C GLN A 103 -8.01 -1.13 -5.47
N ALA A 104 -6.87 -0.57 -5.06
CA ALA A 104 -5.79 -0.20 -5.97
C ALA A 104 -5.04 -1.39 -6.59
N THR A 105 -5.07 -2.56 -5.95
CA THR A 105 -4.40 -3.76 -6.43
C THR A 105 -5.31 -4.71 -7.22
N TRP A 106 -6.63 -4.64 -7.04
CA TRP A 106 -7.58 -5.49 -7.76
C TRP A 106 -8.36 -4.76 -8.86
N GLY A 107 -8.75 -3.50 -8.63
CA GLY A 107 -9.66 -2.75 -9.49
C GLY A 107 -9.06 -1.47 -10.07
N ASP A 108 -9.95 -0.53 -10.40
CA ASP A 108 -9.55 0.86 -10.64
C ASP A 108 -9.09 1.49 -9.32
N PRO A 109 -7.86 2.02 -9.19
CA PRO A 109 -7.38 2.64 -7.95
C PRO A 109 -8.20 3.84 -7.48
N HIS A 110 -8.97 4.49 -8.37
CA HIS A 110 -9.72 5.70 -8.04
C HIS A 110 -11.16 5.65 -8.59
N PRO A 111 -12.01 4.74 -8.08
CA PRO A 111 -13.33 4.46 -8.65
C PRO A 111 -14.41 5.52 -8.34
N ASP A 112 -14.18 6.39 -7.35
CA ASP A 112 -15.08 7.49 -6.99
C ASP A 112 -14.37 8.82 -7.23
N ASP A 113 -15.12 9.91 -7.38
CA ASP A 113 -14.49 11.22 -7.61
C ASP A 113 -13.80 11.80 -6.37
N THR A 114 -14.19 11.36 -5.17
CA THR A 114 -13.66 11.88 -3.90
C THR A 114 -13.37 10.77 -2.91
N TYR A 115 -12.39 11.00 -2.03
CA TYR A 115 -12.09 10.10 -0.93
C TYR A 115 -13.28 9.90 0.03
N GLY A 116 -14.08 10.95 0.24
CA GLY A 116 -15.31 10.86 1.04
C GLY A 116 -16.33 9.87 0.46
N ALA A 117 -16.53 9.87 -0.86
CA ALA A 117 -17.42 8.91 -1.52
C ALA A 117 -16.86 7.47 -1.44
N PHE A 118 -15.55 7.33 -1.65
CA PHE A 118 -14.85 6.05 -1.52
C PHE A 118 -15.01 5.43 -0.14
N THR A 119 -14.76 6.21 0.91
CA THR A 119 -14.86 5.76 2.31
C THR A 119 -16.32 5.48 2.70
N ALA A 120 -17.28 6.30 2.25
CA ALA A 120 -18.71 6.06 2.48
C ALA A 120 -19.15 4.70 1.91
N ARG A 121 -18.73 4.36 0.68
CA ARG A 121 -19.00 3.03 0.10
C ARG A 121 -18.34 1.91 0.91
N GLY A 122 -17.08 2.09 1.29
CA GLY A 122 -16.34 1.12 2.09
C GLY A 122 -16.96 0.87 3.48
N THR A 123 -17.56 1.89 4.07
CA THR A 123 -18.30 1.82 5.34
C THR A 123 -19.63 1.10 5.18
N ALA A 124 -20.35 1.34 4.08
CA ALA A 124 -21.61 0.65 3.80
C ALA A 124 -21.45 -0.87 3.65
N VAL A 125 -20.28 -1.35 3.21
CA VAL A 125 -19.94 -2.79 3.19
C VAL A 125 -19.73 -3.35 4.60
N GLY A 126 -19.21 -2.55 5.52
CA GLY A 126 -18.99 -2.95 6.92
C GLY A 126 -17.84 -3.95 7.14
N HIS A 127 -17.90 -4.65 8.27
CA HIS A 127 -16.97 -5.71 8.65
C HIS A 127 -17.24 -7.02 7.93
N ALA A 128 -16.23 -7.89 7.92
CA ALA A 128 -16.40 -9.25 7.42
C ALA A 128 -17.49 -10.00 8.23
N PRO A 129 -18.26 -10.89 7.59
CA PRO A 129 -19.26 -11.69 8.29
C PRO A 129 -18.69 -12.42 9.52
N GLY A 130 -19.46 -12.45 10.61
CA GLY A 130 -19.03 -13.04 11.88
C GLY A 130 -18.36 -12.06 12.85
N TRP A 131 -18.18 -10.80 12.46
CA TRP A 131 -17.89 -9.72 13.40
C TRP A 131 -19.00 -9.61 14.45
N ARG A 132 -18.62 -9.42 15.71
CA ARG A 132 -19.54 -9.20 16.83
C ARG A 132 -19.22 -7.84 17.44
N ASP A 133 -20.28 -7.07 17.68
CA ASP A 133 -20.20 -5.78 18.37
C ASP A 133 -19.89 -5.95 19.86
#